data_AF-A0A926IJX9-F1
#
_entry.id   AF-A0A926IJX9-F1
#
_cell.length_a   1.000
_cell.length_b   1.000
_cell.length_c   1.000
_cell.angle_alpha   90.00
_cell.angle_beta   90.00
_cell.angle_gamma   90.00
#
_symmetry.space_group_name_H-M   'P 1'
#
loop_
_entity.id
_entity.type
_entity.pdbx_description
1 polymer ?
#
loop_
_entity_poly.entity_id
_entity_poly.type
_entity_poly.pdbx_seq_one_letter_code
_entity_poly.pdbx_strand_id
1 'polypeptide(L)'
;MKNLKYELSPLDDTLREILDKEDVIIYGYAFDEEVTHLIYLLNDGDLIYSTFSNGDLKKSQIGKFDTKSNYYHQLEILYINGKLNIFYAYSNFINSNIFTLHHIIYKDNIESRFTIIRYISKKTTASFSVDFDSYGNIHLLYNTLANDISYIFYTYYNCHKNSWLRDPIKMSQNDKYNENPFIFVDSKDNIHGIWWEDMSNLYVLKYYRMSSSGNERFKWSEVSSLKVESSVPDEILKENDNIISLIYGDESNYFIANSIDYGLSYKPIGNYKVSDIKTKEIPDENNTEKTPIVSKDDMIADMLNQITINQKNLEIQFKDIIEDLAVIKAKIAEIEENSNKNSFFKRLFS
;
A
#
# COMPACT_ATOMS: atom_id res chain seq x y z
N MET A 1 14.49 -2.28 -3.76
CA MET A 1 13.59 -3.44 -3.96
C MET A 1 12.63 -3.50 -2.79
N LYS A 2 11.50 -2.79 -2.87
CA LYS A 2 10.47 -2.69 -1.82
C LYS A 2 9.05 -2.92 -2.39
N ASN A 3 8.93 -3.59 -3.54
CA ASN A 3 7.76 -3.44 -4.42
C ASN A 3 6.63 -4.45 -4.23
N LEU A 4 6.72 -5.37 -3.28
CA LEU A 4 5.87 -6.56 -3.33
C LEU A 4 4.61 -6.51 -2.45
N LYS A 5 4.40 -5.48 -1.61
CA LYS A 5 3.18 -5.37 -0.78
C LYS A 5 1.88 -5.23 -1.62
N TYR A 6 1.97 -4.96 -2.92
CA TYR A 6 0.82 -4.58 -3.76
C TYR A 6 0.76 -5.25 -5.15
N GLU A 7 1.41 -6.40 -5.35
CA GLU A 7 1.22 -7.21 -6.57
C GLU A 7 0.04 -8.18 -6.38
N LEU A 8 -0.98 -8.03 -7.23
CA LEU A 8 -2.09 -8.97 -7.40
C LEU A 8 -1.54 -10.28 -8.00
N SER A 9 -0.97 -11.12 -7.15
CA SER A 9 -0.34 -12.41 -7.46
C SER A 9 -1.37 -13.56 -7.36
N PRO A 10 -1.13 -14.74 -7.97
CA PRO A 10 -1.86 -16.01 -7.75
C PRO A 10 -2.01 -16.45 -6.27
N LEU A 11 -1.43 -15.70 -5.34
CA LEU A 11 -1.65 -15.77 -3.90
C LEU A 11 -3.12 -15.67 -3.49
N ASP A 12 -3.96 -14.97 -4.29
CA ASP A 12 -5.36 -14.72 -3.95
C ASP A 12 -6.17 -16.00 -3.75
N ASP A 13 -5.98 -17.03 -4.59
CA ASP A 13 -6.76 -18.28 -4.48
C ASP A 13 -6.34 -19.14 -3.29
N THR A 14 -5.03 -19.24 -3.00
CA THR A 14 -4.51 -20.01 -1.86
C THR A 14 -4.79 -19.31 -0.52
N LEU A 15 -4.66 -17.97 -0.48
CA LEU A 15 -5.07 -17.16 0.67
C LEU A 15 -6.56 -17.34 0.93
N ARG A 16 -7.41 -17.17 -0.09
CA ARG A 16 -8.86 -17.36 0.02
C ARG A 16 -9.18 -18.76 0.53
N GLU A 17 -8.56 -19.81 0.01
CA GLU A 17 -8.79 -21.17 0.48
C GLU A 17 -8.49 -21.35 1.97
N ILE A 18 -7.44 -20.73 2.49
CA ILE A 18 -7.08 -20.80 3.92
C ILE A 18 -8.04 -19.97 4.77
N LEU A 19 -8.33 -18.74 4.33
CA LEU A 19 -9.22 -17.82 5.02
C LEU A 19 -10.68 -18.31 5.03
N ASP A 20 -11.11 -19.06 4.01
CA ASP A 20 -12.47 -19.61 3.89
C ASP A 20 -12.63 -20.92 4.68
N LYS A 21 -11.56 -21.71 4.84
CA LYS A 21 -11.60 -22.98 5.57
C LYS A 21 -11.44 -22.83 7.06
N GLU A 22 -10.75 -21.79 7.50
CA GLU A 22 -10.45 -21.56 8.91
C GLU A 22 -11.31 -20.41 9.44
N ASP A 23 -11.77 -20.50 10.68
CA ASP A 23 -12.60 -19.46 11.32
C ASP A 23 -11.76 -18.22 11.67
N VAL A 24 -11.26 -17.51 10.64
CA VAL A 24 -10.35 -16.36 10.76
C VAL A 24 -11.10 -15.08 11.12
N ILE A 25 -10.64 -14.37 12.15
CA ILE A 25 -11.16 -13.05 12.57
C ILE A 25 -10.51 -11.94 11.75
N ILE A 26 -9.18 -11.91 11.72
CA ILE A 26 -8.36 -10.91 11.03
C ILE A 26 -7.05 -11.53 10.58
N TYR A 27 -6.44 -10.94 9.56
CA TYR A 27 -5.17 -11.39 9.00
C TYR A 27 -4.34 -10.22 8.48
N GLY A 28 -3.09 -10.50 8.16
CA GLY A 28 -2.18 -9.59 7.48
C GLY A 28 -1.04 -10.37 6.86
N TYR A 29 -0.53 -9.87 5.74
CA TYR A 29 0.55 -10.51 5.00
C TYR A 29 1.69 -9.53 4.70
N ALA A 30 2.88 -10.07 4.46
CA ALA A 30 4.04 -9.35 3.96
C ALA A 30 4.79 -10.24 2.97
N PHE A 31 5.50 -9.62 2.03
CA PHE A 31 6.32 -10.31 1.06
C PHE A 31 7.80 -10.05 1.34
N ASP A 32 8.59 -11.10 1.28
CA ASP A 32 10.04 -11.09 1.37
C ASP A 32 10.60 -11.97 0.24
N GLU A 33 11.12 -11.34 -0.82
CA GLU A 33 11.61 -12.03 -2.01
C GLU A 33 10.58 -13.02 -2.60
N GLU A 34 10.83 -14.32 -2.48
CA GLU A 34 9.96 -15.41 -2.94
C GLU A 34 9.05 -15.98 -1.82
N VAL A 35 9.09 -15.40 -0.62
CA VAL A 35 8.36 -15.86 0.55
C VAL A 35 7.21 -14.90 0.87
N THR A 36 6.00 -15.45 0.94
CA THR A 36 4.87 -14.75 1.54
C THR A 36 4.77 -15.14 3.00
N HIS A 37 4.84 -14.14 3.87
CA HIS A 37 4.54 -14.25 5.29
C HIS A 37 3.06 -13.92 5.50
N LEU A 38 2.33 -14.80 6.18
CA LEU A 38 0.93 -14.60 6.53
C LEU A 38 0.75 -14.80 8.03
N ILE A 39 0.08 -13.85 8.67
CA ILE A 39 -0.38 -13.97 10.05
C ILE A 39 -1.89 -13.85 10.07
N TYR A 40 -2.54 -14.72 10.83
CA TYR A 40 -3.98 -14.62 11.03
C TYR A 40 -4.39 -15.11 12.41
N LEU A 41 -5.50 -14.55 12.89
CA LEU A 41 -6.09 -14.84 14.19
C LEU A 41 -7.35 -15.66 14.01
N LEU A 42 -7.43 -16.81 14.67
CA LEU A 42 -8.61 -17.66 14.70
C LEU A 42 -9.61 -17.21 15.78
N ASN A 43 -10.89 -17.55 15.60
CA ASN A 43 -11.98 -17.26 16.53
C ASN A 43 -11.73 -17.75 17.96
N ASP A 44 -11.03 -18.87 18.09
CA ASP A 44 -10.69 -19.46 19.39
C ASP A 44 -9.51 -18.75 20.09
N GLY A 45 -8.85 -17.81 19.40
CA GLY A 45 -7.72 -17.03 19.87
C GLY A 45 -6.36 -17.48 19.38
N ASP A 46 -6.23 -18.58 18.63
CA ASP A 46 -4.93 -19.00 18.10
C ASP A 46 -4.39 -17.98 17.08
N LEU A 47 -3.17 -17.49 17.33
CA LEU A 47 -2.45 -16.67 16.36
C LEU A 47 -1.52 -17.58 15.56
N ILE A 48 -1.81 -17.69 14.27
CA ILE A 48 -1.08 -18.54 13.36
C ILE A 48 -0.13 -17.71 12.51
N TYR A 49 1.08 -18.24 12.34
CA TYR A 49 2.04 -17.81 11.34
C TYR A 49 2.20 -18.88 10.26
N SER A 50 2.02 -18.46 9.01
CA SER A 50 2.21 -19.29 7.83
C SER A 50 3.20 -18.65 6.88
N THR A 51 4.03 -19.47 6.24
CA THR A 51 4.92 -19.05 5.15
C THR A 51 4.64 -19.86 3.91
N PHE A 52 4.57 -19.18 2.77
CA PHE A 52 4.44 -19.80 1.46
C PHE A 52 5.72 -19.54 0.66
N SER A 53 6.34 -20.61 0.17
CA SER A 53 7.53 -20.53 -0.67
C SER A 53 7.53 -21.69 -1.65
N ASN A 54 7.61 -21.43 -2.95
CA ASN A 54 7.72 -22.48 -3.99
C ASN A 54 6.66 -23.60 -3.90
N GLY A 55 5.42 -23.24 -3.54
CA GLY A 55 4.30 -24.19 -3.39
C GLY A 55 4.24 -24.92 -2.04
N ASP A 56 5.26 -24.75 -1.18
CA ASP A 56 5.25 -25.32 0.17
C ASP A 56 4.63 -24.34 1.16
N LEU A 57 3.66 -24.84 1.93
CA LEU A 57 3.04 -24.15 3.06
C LEU A 57 3.59 -24.70 4.37
N LYS A 58 4.18 -23.83 5.19
CA LYS A 58 4.53 -24.15 6.59
C LYS A 58 3.67 -23.31 7.53
N LYS A 59 3.08 -23.96 8.53
CA LYS A 59 2.17 -23.34 9.51
C LYS A 59 2.67 -23.59 10.92
N SER A 60 2.54 -22.59 11.80
CA SER A 60 2.88 -22.71 13.22
C SER A 60 2.00 -21.79 14.06
N GLN A 61 1.55 -22.30 15.22
CA GLN A 61 0.91 -21.46 16.22
C GLN A 61 1.98 -20.67 16.99
N ILE A 62 1.88 -19.35 16.97
CA ILE A 62 2.87 -18.45 17.58
C ILE A 62 2.32 -17.68 18.79
N GLY A 63 1.01 -17.79 19.07
CA GLY A 63 0.39 -17.16 20.21
C GLY A 63 -1.04 -17.60 20.49
N LYS A 64 -1.57 -17.14 21.63
CA LYS A 64 -2.98 -17.25 22.01
C LYS A 64 -3.47 -15.88 22.50
N PHE A 65 -4.45 -15.33 21.81
CA PHE A 65 -5.07 -14.05 22.08
C PHE A 65 -6.39 -14.26 22.81
N ASP A 66 -6.78 -13.31 23.67
CA ASP A 66 -8.05 -13.37 24.37
C ASP A 66 -9.17 -12.79 23.48
N THR A 67 -9.76 -13.64 22.64
CA THR A 67 -10.92 -13.32 21.79
C THR A 67 -12.24 -13.39 22.55
N LYS A 68 -12.25 -13.92 23.79
CA LYS A 68 -13.45 -14.03 24.63
C LYS A 68 -13.84 -12.72 25.29
N SER A 69 -12.90 -11.78 25.41
CA SER A 69 -13.14 -10.48 26.05
C SER A 69 -12.83 -9.28 25.15
N ASN A 70 -12.27 -9.49 23.95
CA ASN A 70 -11.76 -8.41 23.11
C ASN A 70 -12.15 -8.57 21.63
N TYR A 71 -12.43 -7.43 21.00
CA TYR A 71 -12.51 -7.29 19.55
C TYR A 71 -11.13 -6.94 19.02
N TYR A 72 -10.67 -7.66 17.99
CA TYR A 72 -9.46 -7.32 17.24
C TYR A 72 -9.89 -6.70 15.90
N HIS A 73 -9.42 -5.49 15.61
CA HIS A 73 -9.98 -4.66 14.54
C HIS A 73 -9.11 -4.65 13.28
N GLN A 74 -7.79 -4.71 13.43
CA GLN A 74 -6.86 -4.62 12.33
C GLN A 74 -5.55 -5.32 12.71
N LEU A 75 -4.94 -6.00 11.73
CA LEU A 75 -3.63 -6.63 11.84
C LEU A 75 -2.80 -6.28 10.61
N GLU A 76 -1.57 -5.81 10.82
CA GLU A 76 -0.58 -5.62 9.76
C GLU A 76 0.73 -6.27 10.18
N ILE A 77 1.52 -6.69 9.18
CA ILE A 77 2.85 -7.23 9.43
C ILE A 77 3.90 -6.61 8.52
N LEU A 78 5.12 -6.54 9.04
CA LEU A 78 6.33 -6.19 8.29
C LEU A 78 7.39 -7.26 8.56
N TYR A 79 8.07 -7.73 7.51
CA TYR A 79 9.24 -8.60 7.66
C TYR A 79 10.50 -7.76 7.50
N ILE A 80 11.26 -7.60 8.60
CA ILE A 80 12.38 -6.66 8.67
C ILE A 80 13.60 -7.40 9.24
N ASN A 81 14.67 -7.49 8.45
CA ASN A 81 15.95 -8.07 8.87
C ASN A 81 15.81 -9.47 9.51
N GLY A 82 15.00 -10.34 8.90
CA GLY A 82 14.77 -11.71 9.38
C GLY A 82 13.83 -11.82 10.58
N LYS A 83 13.11 -10.74 10.93
CA LYS A 83 12.16 -10.70 12.05
C LYS A 83 10.79 -10.27 11.58
N LEU A 84 9.77 -10.92 12.13
CA LEU A 84 8.38 -10.56 11.88
C LEU A 84 7.94 -9.51 12.90
N ASN A 85 7.50 -8.35 12.42
CA ASN A 85 6.95 -7.26 13.21
C ASN A 85 5.44 -7.28 13.01
N ILE A 86 4.71 -7.62 14.08
CA ILE A 86 3.26 -7.83 14.06
C ILE A 86 2.58 -6.67 14.77
N PHE A 87 1.66 -6.01 14.08
CA PHE A 87 0.90 -4.86 14.55
C PHE A 87 -0.56 -5.24 14.66
N TYR A 88 -1.20 -4.93 15.76
CA TYR A 88 -2.63 -5.15 15.89
C TYR A 88 -3.30 -4.16 16.84
N ALA A 89 -4.53 -3.77 16.49
CA ALA A 89 -5.39 -2.96 17.32
C ALA A 89 -6.52 -3.81 17.89
N TYR A 90 -6.78 -3.67 19.19
CA TYR A 90 -7.89 -4.35 19.85
C TYR A 90 -8.60 -3.44 20.85
N SER A 91 -9.86 -3.74 21.13
CA SER A 91 -10.63 -3.10 22.20
C SER A 91 -11.39 -4.13 23.03
N ASN A 92 -11.68 -3.79 24.29
CA ASN A 92 -12.43 -4.69 25.16
C ASN A 92 -13.93 -4.60 24.87
N PHE A 93 -14.69 -5.69 25.07
CA PHE A 93 -16.14 -5.71 24.86
C PHE A 93 -16.91 -4.66 25.66
N ILE A 94 -16.46 -4.35 26.88
CA ILE A 94 -17.09 -3.35 27.75
C ILE A 94 -16.80 -1.93 27.26
N ASN A 95 -15.58 -1.68 26.80
CA ASN A 95 -15.10 -0.37 26.35
C ASN A 95 -14.66 -0.43 24.89
N SER A 96 -15.60 -0.73 24.00
CA SER A 96 -15.33 -1.07 22.59
C SER A 96 -14.77 0.09 21.76
N ASN A 97 -14.90 1.33 22.23
CA ASN A 97 -14.37 2.53 21.58
C ASN A 97 -12.93 2.87 21.98
N ILE A 98 -12.36 2.21 22.99
CA ILE A 98 -10.97 2.44 23.44
C ILE A 98 -10.08 1.35 22.86
N PHE A 99 -9.28 1.75 21.88
CA PHE A 99 -8.40 0.86 21.13
C PHE A 99 -7.01 0.90 21.78
N THR A 100 -6.35 -0.25 21.80
CA THR A 100 -4.95 -0.40 22.20
C THR A 100 -4.19 -0.97 21.02
N LEU A 101 -3.19 -0.23 20.54
CA LEU A 101 -2.34 -0.64 19.43
C LEU A 101 -1.05 -1.26 19.96
N HIS A 102 -0.75 -2.47 19.52
CA HIS A 102 0.42 -3.24 19.94
C HIS A 102 1.37 -3.51 18.78
N HIS A 103 2.65 -3.64 19.13
CA HIS A 103 3.72 -4.11 18.25
C HIS A 103 4.42 -5.32 18.91
N ILE A 104 4.52 -6.45 18.22
CA ILE A 104 5.27 -7.63 18.63
C ILE A 104 6.40 -7.87 17.65
N ILE A 105 7.61 -8.11 18.16
CA ILE A 105 8.76 -8.57 17.36
C ILE A 105 8.93 -10.06 17.61
N TYR A 106 8.89 -10.85 16.54
CA TYR A 106 8.94 -12.31 16.57
C TYR A 106 10.09 -12.83 15.71
N LYS A 107 10.89 -13.73 16.29
CA LYS A 107 11.91 -14.54 15.63
C LYS A 107 12.01 -15.88 16.36
N ASP A 108 11.34 -16.90 15.84
CA ASP A 108 11.15 -18.23 16.46
C ASP A 108 10.37 -18.21 17.79
N ASN A 109 10.57 -17.19 18.62
CA ASN A 109 9.79 -16.82 19.79
C ASN A 109 9.49 -15.31 19.81
N ILE A 110 8.66 -14.88 20.76
CA ILE A 110 8.40 -13.46 20.99
C ILE A 110 9.64 -12.85 21.65
N GLU A 111 10.37 -12.01 20.91
CA GLU A 111 11.53 -11.30 21.42
C GLU A 111 11.14 -10.04 22.20
N SER A 112 10.08 -9.34 21.76
CA SER A 112 9.64 -8.08 22.39
C SER A 112 8.16 -7.80 22.13
N ARG A 113 7.54 -7.07 23.05
CA ARG A 113 6.16 -6.60 22.96
C ARG A 113 6.06 -5.16 23.47
N PHE A 114 5.39 -4.32 22.69
CA PHE A 114 5.15 -2.92 23.01
C PHE A 114 3.67 -2.60 22.94
N THR A 115 3.18 -1.84 23.93
CA THR A 115 1.97 -1.04 23.76
C THR A 115 2.39 0.28 23.12
N ILE A 116 1.98 0.51 21.88
CA ILE A 116 2.33 1.72 21.13
C ILE A 116 1.55 2.90 21.69
N ILE A 117 0.22 2.80 21.65
CA ILE A 117 -0.67 3.88 22.05
C ILE A 117 -2.06 3.33 22.40
N ARG A 118 -2.80 4.07 23.23
CA ARG A 118 -4.22 3.88 23.48
C ARG A 118 -4.96 5.08 22.93
N TYR A 119 -6.02 4.85 22.17
CA TYR A 119 -6.72 5.90 21.43
C TYR A 119 -8.21 5.59 21.32
N ILE A 120 -9.00 6.58 20.90
CA ILE A 120 -10.44 6.43 20.74
C ILE A 120 -10.76 6.28 19.26
N SER A 121 -11.54 5.28 18.88
CA SER A 121 -12.01 5.09 17.50
C SER A 121 -13.43 4.55 17.46
N LYS A 122 -14.15 4.82 16.36
CA LYS A 122 -15.47 4.28 16.04
C LYS A 122 -15.32 3.28 14.91
N LYS A 123 -15.09 1.99 15.23
CA LYS A 123 -15.04 0.82 14.32
C LYS A 123 -14.83 1.18 12.83
N THR A 124 -13.66 1.73 12.49
CA THR A 124 -13.24 1.99 11.11
C THR A 124 -12.45 0.79 10.57
N THR A 125 -12.52 0.56 9.25
CA THR A 125 -11.84 -0.56 8.57
C THR A 125 -10.31 -0.38 8.52
N ALA A 126 -9.81 0.86 8.42
CA ALA A 126 -8.40 1.19 8.54
C ALA A 126 -8.20 2.24 9.65
N SER A 127 -7.60 1.82 10.76
CA SER A 127 -7.34 2.68 11.92
C SER A 127 -5.88 3.09 12.06
N PHE A 128 -4.98 2.36 11.41
CA PHE A 128 -3.57 2.67 11.32
C PHE A 128 -2.97 2.15 10.01
N SER A 129 -1.72 2.54 9.75
CA SER A 129 -0.90 2.01 8.66
C SER A 129 0.56 2.04 9.09
N VAL A 130 1.32 1.01 8.70
CA VAL A 130 2.75 0.89 9.00
C VAL A 130 3.61 0.61 7.78
N ASP A 131 4.81 1.19 7.78
CA ASP A 131 5.90 0.89 6.85
C ASP A 131 7.26 1.21 7.49
N PHE A 132 8.38 0.84 6.87
CA PHE A 132 9.71 0.93 7.48
C PHE A 132 10.76 1.53 6.55
N ASP A 133 11.75 2.22 7.13
CA ASP A 133 12.90 2.75 6.40
C ASP A 133 14.03 1.70 6.27
N SER A 134 15.02 1.98 5.43
CA SER A 134 16.17 1.10 5.21
C SER A 134 17.03 0.87 6.46
N TYR A 135 16.89 1.72 7.49
CA TYR A 135 17.54 1.55 8.79
C TYR A 135 16.75 0.63 9.72
N GLY A 136 15.54 0.21 9.32
CA GLY A 136 14.64 -0.62 10.11
C GLY A 136 13.84 0.16 11.17
N ASN A 137 13.80 1.50 11.09
CA ASN A 137 12.81 2.24 11.86
C ASN A 137 11.44 2.01 11.25
N ILE A 138 10.41 1.90 12.10
CA ILE A 138 9.04 1.64 11.66
C ILE A 138 8.24 2.90 11.87
N HIS A 139 7.56 3.34 10.83
CA HIS A 139 6.74 4.53 10.81
C HIS A 139 5.27 4.13 10.87
N LEU A 140 4.47 4.90 11.61
CA LEU A 140 3.07 4.57 11.86
C LEU A 140 2.22 5.82 11.77
N LEU A 141 1.19 5.78 10.92
CA LEU A 141 0.05 6.71 10.99
C LEU A 141 -1.15 6.00 11.62
N TYR A 142 -1.91 6.74 12.41
CA TYR A 142 -3.18 6.27 12.95
C TYR A 142 -4.16 7.42 13.09
N ASN A 143 -5.45 7.11 13.06
CA ASN A 143 -6.49 8.07 13.35
C ASN A 143 -7.05 7.88 14.77
N THR A 144 -7.45 8.98 15.39
CA THR A 144 -8.13 8.97 16.70
C THR A 144 -9.21 10.03 16.74
N LEU A 145 -10.25 9.75 17.51
CA LEU A 145 -11.35 10.66 17.76
C LEU A 145 -11.10 11.54 18.98
N ALA A 146 -11.36 12.83 18.84
CA ALA A 146 -11.55 13.75 19.96
C ALA A 146 -12.73 14.68 19.65
N ASN A 147 -13.72 14.73 20.55
CA ASN A 147 -14.97 15.47 20.35
C ASN A 147 -15.67 15.13 19.03
N ASP A 148 -15.76 13.83 18.71
CA ASP A 148 -16.33 13.29 17.46
C ASP A 148 -15.62 13.71 16.16
N ILE A 149 -14.49 14.41 16.25
CA ILE A 149 -13.63 14.76 15.11
C ILE A 149 -12.47 13.77 15.06
N SER A 150 -12.23 13.20 13.87
CA SER A 150 -11.13 12.27 13.63
C SER A 150 -9.86 13.02 13.20
N TYR A 151 -8.74 12.76 13.87
CA TYR A 151 -7.44 13.37 13.63
C TYR A 151 -6.41 12.31 13.30
N ILE A 152 -5.47 12.66 12.42
CA ILE A 152 -4.32 11.82 12.08
C ILE A 152 -3.13 12.16 12.96
N PHE A 153 -2.49 11.12 13.48
CA PHE A 153 -1.27 11.21 14.26
C PHE A 153 -0.18 10.33 13.66
N TYR A 154 1.06 10.78 13.82
CA TYR A 154 2.27 10.08 13.42
C TYR A 154 3.09 9.68 14.65
N THR A 155 3.61 8.46 14.64
CA THR A 155 4.65 8.01 15.58
C THR A 155 5.62 7.08 14.84
N TYR A 156 6.75 6.77 15.47
CA TYR A 156 7.70 5.83 14.90
C TYR A 156 8.43 5.03 15.98
N TYR A 157 8.84 3.83 15.62
CA TYR A 157 9.73 2.97 16.37
C TYR A 157 11.16 3.20 15.92
N ASN A 158 12.03 3.50 16.87
CA ASN A 158 13.47 3.59 16.63
C ASN A 158 14.11 2.23 16.95
N CYS A 159 14.62 1.54 15.94
CA CYS A 159 15.23 0.22 16.08
C CYS A 159 16.48 0.22 16.97
N HIS A 160 17.26 1.30 16.95
CA HIS A 160 18.49 1.42 17.74
C HIS A 160 18.19 1.64 19.23
N LYS A 161 17.13 2.38 19.55
CA LYS A 161 16.68 2.63 20.93
C LYS A 161 15.71 1.56 21.44
N ASN A 162 15.24 0.68 20.56
CA ASN A 162 14.23 -0.33 20.85
C ASN A 162 12.97 0.26 21.51
N SER A 163 12.49 1.39 20.98
CA SER A 163 11.40 2.14 21.60
C SER A 163 10.59 2.96 20.59
N TRP A 164 9.29 3.08 20.84
CA TRP A 164 8.43 4.05 20.16
C TRP A 164 8.66 5.47 20.65
N LEU A 165 8.41 6.45 19.79
CA LEU A 165 8.31 7.85 20.17
C LEU A 165 7.20 8.01 21.22
N ARG A 166 7.53 8.62 22.35
CA ARG A 166 6.62 8.77 23.49
C ARG A 166 5.43 9.67 23.19
N ASP A 167 5.67 10.75 22.44
CA ASP A 167 4.69 11.78 22.15
C ASP A 167 4.41 11.80 20.64
N PRO A 168 3.31 11.19 20.17
CA PRO A 168 2.92 11.22 18.77
C PRO A 168 2.68 12.64 18.25
N ILE A 169 2.99 12.87 16.98
CA ILE A 169 2.87 14.15 16.30
C ILE A 169 1.48 14.24 15.66
N LYS A 170 0.67 15.25 16.02
CA LYS A 170 -0.59 15.53 15.34
C LYS A 170 -0.31 16.04 13.93
N MET A 171 -0.79 15.31 12.93
CA MET A 171 -0.54 15.60 11.51
C MET A 171 -1.64 16.47 10.92
N SER A 172 -2.90 16.06 11.08
CA SER A 172 -4.05 16.82 10.58
C SER A 172 -4.25 18.10 11.40
N GLN A 173 -4.22 19.26 10.75
CA GLN A 173 -4.30 20.57 11.45
C GLN A 173 -5.74 21.09 11.64
N ASN A 174 -6.67 20.66 10.79
CA ASN A 174 -8.05 21.16 10.80
C ASN A 174 -8.99 20.28 11.62
N ASP A 175 -10.04 20.89 12.15
CA ASP A 175 -11.14 20.23 12.88
C ASP A 175 -12.14 19.54 11.93
N LYS A 176 -11.63 18.96 10.84
CA LYS A 176 -12.41 18.16 9.90
C LYS A 176 -12.23 16.68 10.21
N TYR A 177 -13.15 15.85 9.73
CA TYR A 177 -13.06 14.42 9.93
C TYR A 177 -12.01 13.83 8.99
N ASN A 178 -10.94 13.26 9.55
CA ASN A 178 -9.84 12.65 8.78
C ASN A 178 -9.85 11.13 8.95
N GLU A 179 -9.74 10.37 7.87
CA GLU A 179 -9.78 8.90 7.91
C GLU A 179 -8.86 8.25 6.90
N ASN A 180 -8.81 6.91 6.97
CA ASN A 180 -7.96 6.04 6.14
C ASN A 180 -6.51 6.54 6.07
N PRO A 181 -5.82 6.55 7.23
CA PRO A 181 -4.41 6.89 7.25
C PRO A 181 -3.60 5.83 6.51
N PHE A 182 -2.71 6.26 5.63
CA PHE A 182 -1.81 5.37 4.91
C PHE A 182 -0.39 5.93 4.91
N ILE A 183 0.58 5.06 5.23
CA ILE A 183 2.00 5.42 5.25
C ILE A 183 2.79 4.54 4.27
N PHE A 184 3.73 5.17 3.57
CA PHE A 184 4.61 4.53 2.60
C PHE A 184 6.02 5.11 2.70
N VAL A 185 7.05 4.28 2.61
CA VAL A 185 8.45 4.67 2.65
C VAL A 185 9.12 4.28 1.34
N ASP A 186 9.53 5.28 0.56
CA ASP A 186 10.10 5.07 -0.76
C ASP A 186 11.54 4.49 -0.71
N SER A 187 12.07 4.18 -1.88
CA SER A 187 13.42 3.66 -2.10
C SER A 187 14.55 4.62 -1.69
N LYS A 188 14.22 5.87 -1.36
CA LYS A 188 15.13 6.91 -0.87
C LYS A 188 14.89 7.23 0.62
N ASP A 189 14.14 6.39 1.33
CA ASP A 189 13.75 6.53 2.73
C ASP A 189 12.91 7.79 3.03
N ASN A 190 12.32 8.42 2.01
CA ASN A 190 11.34 9.46 2.27
C ASN A 190 10.05 8.82 2.74
N ILE A 191 9.43 9.45 3.73
CA ILE A 191 8.22 8.95 4.35
C ILE A 191 7.05 9.76 3.81
N HIS A 192 6.06 9.03 3.32
CA HIS A 192 4.87 9.53 2.66
C HIS A 192 3.68 9.21 3.56
N GLY A 193 2.95 10.23 3.96
CA GLY A 193 1.74 10.12 4.76
C GLY A 193 0.57 10.69 3.99
N ILE A 194 -0.45 9.87 3.76
CA ILE A 194 -1.72 10.31 3.18
C ILE A 194 -2.89 9.94 4.08
N TRP A 195 -3.97 10.69 3.91
CA TRP A 195 -5.26 10.42 4.53
C TRP A 195 -6.34 11.21 3.79
N TRP A 196 -7.60 10.87 4.02
CA TRP A 196 -8.74 11.57 3.46
C TRP A 196 -9.37 12.52 4.45
N GLU A 197 -9.69 13.72 4.00
CA GLU A 197 -10.48 14.72 4.72
C GLU A 197 -11.91 14.71 4.17
N ASP A 198 -12.90 14.37 5.01
CA ASP A 198 -14.32 14.37 4.63
C ASP A 198 -14.85 15.79 4.48
N MET A 199 -15.41 16.07 3.30
CA MET A 199 -16.02 17.34 2.89
C MET A 199 -17.51 17.18 2.58
N SER A 200 -18.24 16.42 3.40
CA SER A 200 -19.71 16.20 3.37
C SER A 200 -20.28 15.50 2.13
N ASN A 201 -19.68 15.69 0.96
CA ASN A 201 -20.11 15.10 -0.32
C ASN A 201 -18.94 14.52 -1.14
N LEU A 202 -17.70 14.73 -0.70
CA LEU A 202 -16.49 14.22 -1.33
C LEU A 202 -15.37 14.10 -0.30
N TYR A 203 -14.36 13.31 -0.61
CA TYR A 203 -13.14 13.19 0.16
C TYR A 203 -12.00 13.91 -0.54
N VAL A 204 -11.25 14.72 0.21
CA VAL A 204 -10.04 15.39 -0.27
C VAL A 204 -8.82 14.68 0.27
N LEU A 205 -7.94 14.22 -0.60
CA LEU A 205 -6.70 13.59 -0.19
C LEU A 205 -5.75 14.65 0.37
N LYS A 206 -5.24 14.41 1.57
CA LYS A 206 -4.11 15.15 2.14
C LYS A 206 -2.85 14.33 1.92
N TYR A 207 -1.81 15.00 1.46
CA TYR A 207 -0.53 14.35 1.21
C TYR A 207 0.61 15.13 1.82
N TYR A 208 1.28 14.47 2.76
CA TYR A 208 2.41 14.99 3.50
C TYR A 208 3.61 14.10 3.25
N ARG A 209 4.78 14.72 3.20
CA ARG A 209 6.04 14.04 2.96
C ARG A 209 7.07 14.51 3.97
N MET A 210 7.92 13.59 4.42
CA MET A 210 9.08 13.86 5.24
C MET A 210 10.33 13.36 4.52
N SER A 211 11.28 14.26 4.28
CA SER A 211 12.52 13.93 3.60
C SER A 211 13.46 13.14 4.51
N SER A 212 14.19 12.17 3.95
CA SER A 212 15.30 11.48 4.62
C SER A 212 16.59 12.31 4.65
N SER A 213 16.69 13.32 3.77
CA SER A 213 17.94 14.05 3.52
C SER A 213 17.73 15.56 3.36
N GLY A 214 18.82 16.32 3.42
CA GLY A 214 18.82 17.78 3.25
C GLY A 214 18.30 18.55 4.48
N ASN A 215 17.97 19.83 4.25
CA ASN A 215 17.56 20.78 5.30
C ASN A 215 16.14 20.53 5.83
N GLU A 216 15.31 19.83 5.05
CA GLU A 216 13.93 19.45 5.41
C GLU A 216 13.84 18.03 6.01
N ARG A 217 14.98 17.46 6.41
CA ARG A 217 15.00 16.17 7.09
C ARG A 217 14.16 16.20 8.37
N PHE A 218 13.45 15.10 8.62
CA PHE A 218 12.63 14.91 9.83
C PHE A 218 11.52 15.95 10.04
N LYS A 219 11.12 16.67 8.98
CA LYS A 219 10.00 17.61 8.99
C LYS A 219 8.96 17.15 7.99
N TRP A 220 7.71 17.18 8.43
CA TRP A 220 6.57 16.94 7.57
C TRP A 220 6.20 18.22 6.81
N SER A 221 6.00 18.09 5.51
CA SER A 221 5.51 19.17 4.64
C SER A 221 4.38 18.67 3.75
N GLU A 222 3.32 19.46 3.64
CA GLU A 222 2.24 19.20 2.69
C GLU A 222 2.74 19.38 1.25
N VAL A 223 2.40 18.43 0.38
CA VAL A 223 2.76 18.48 -1.04
C VAL A 223 1.56 19.04 -1.82
N SER A 224 1.56 20.36 -1.98
CA SER A 224 0.41 21.11 -2.53
C SER A 224 0.12 20.90 -4.01
N SER A 225 1.03 20.25 -4.76
CA SER A 225 0.85 19.97 -6.19
C SER A 225 -0.20 18.90 -6.45
N LEU A 226 -0.52 18.07 -5.45
CA LEU A 226 -1.48 17.00 -5.55
C LEU A 226 -2.83 17.48 -4.98
N LYS A 227 -3.81 17.67 -5.85
CA LYS A 227 -5.20 17.96 -5.46
C LYS A 227 -6.07 16.83 -5.97
N VAL A 228 -6.35 15.89 -5.08
CA VAL A 228 -7.13 14.69 -5.40
C VAL A 228 -8.43 14.74 -4.62
N GLU A 229 -9.51 14.52 -5.35
CA GLU A 229 -10.87 14.44 -4.84
C GLU A 229 -11.46 13.09 -5.27
N SER A 230 -12.18 12.43 -4.38
CA SER A 230 -12.80 11.13 -4.64
C SER A 230 -14.15 11.03 -3.92
N SER A 231 -15.07 10.24 -4.47
CA SER A 231 -16.31 9.86 -3.78
C SER A 231 -16.09 8.78 -2.72
N VAL A 232 -14.96 8.08 -2.77
CA VAL A 232 -14.57 7.05 -1.81
C VAL A 232 -13.17 7.31 -1.26
N PRO A 233 -12.93 7.04 0.03
CA PRO A 233 -11.63 7.26 0.67
C PRO A 233 -10.70 6.04 0.47
N ASP A 234 -10.60 5.50 -0.73
CA ASP A 234 -9.76 4.32 -1.03
C ASP A 234 -8.57 4.69 -1.90
N GLU A 235 -7.39 4.22 -1.50
CA GLU A 235 -6.13 4.53 -2.14
C GLU A 235 -5.03 3.51 -1.89
N ILE A 236 -4.04 3.52 -2.79
CA ILE A 236 -2.79 2.78 -2.65
C ILE A 236 -1.65 3.67 -3.17
N LEU A 237 -0.60 3.84 -2.36
CA LEU A 237 0.72 4.26 -2.86
C LEU A 237 1.61 3.05 -3.05
N LYS A 238 2.29 3.01 -4.19
CA LYS A 238 3.34 2.03 -4.47
C LYS A 238 4.44 2.66 -5.30
N GLU A 239 5.64 2.13 -5.18
CA GLU A 239 6.77 2.51 -6.04
C GLU A 239 7.13 1.35 -6.96
N ASN A 240 7.27 1.63 -8.25
CA ASN A 240 7.81 0.71 -9.25
C ASN A 240 8.81 1.46 -10.14
N ASP A 241 10.00 0.90 -10.33
CA ASP A 241 11.07 1.48 -11.16
C ASP A 241 11.37 2.97 -10.86
N ASN A 242 11.41 3.34 -9.58
CA ASN A 242 11.58 4.72 -9.07
C ASN A 242 10.42 5.69 -9.40
N ILE A 243 9.27 5.15 -9.82
CA ILE A 243 8.04 5.92 -10.03
C ILE A 243 7.09 5.59 -8.90
N ILE A 244 6.68 6.61 -8.15
CA ILE A 244 5.64 6.46 -7.13
C ILE A 244 4.29 6.67 -7.80
N SER A 245 3.44 5.66 -7.77
CA SER A 245 2.06 5.70 -8.25
C SER A 245 1.10 5.84 -7.09
N LEU A 246 0.24 6.84 -7.14
CA LEU A 246 -0.98 6.94 -6.36
C LEU A 246 -2.14 6.41 -7.20
N ILE A 247 -2.77 5.35 -6.70
CA ILE A 247 -4.00 4.78 -7.26
C ILE A 247 -5.13 5.14 -6.29
N TYR A 248 -6.22 5.70 -6.78
CA TYR A 248 -7.36 6.10 -5.95
C TYR A 248 -8.68 6.00 -6.69
N GLY A 249 -9.78 5.86 -5.95
CA GLY A 249 -11.12 5.64 -6.51
C GLY A 249 -11.68 4.29 -6.10
N ASP A 250 -12.74 3.85 -6.79
CA ASP A 250 -13.41 2.58 -6.50
C ASP A 250 -13.05 1.50 -7.52
N GLU A 251 -13.49 0.27 -7.25
CA GLU A 251 -13.29 -0.87 -8.15
C GLU A 251 -13.89 -0.66 -9.54
N SER A 252 -14.84 0.25 -9.72
CA SER A 252 -15.47 0.53 -11.02
C SER A 252 -14.79 1.66 -11.79
N ASN A 253 -14.22 2.64 -11.09
CA ASN A 253 -13.56 3.83 -11.61
C ASN A 253 -12.37 4.18 -10.73
N TYR A 254 -11.16 3.93 -11.23
CA TYR A 254 -9.94 4.33 -10.53
C TYR A 254 -9.08 5.26 -11.40
N PHE A 255 -8.28 6.05 -10.71
CA PHE A 255 -7.39 7.04 -11.28
C PHE A 255 -5.96 6.72 -10.86
N ILE A 256 -5.01 7.10 -11.71
CA ILE A 256 -3.59 6.96 -11.42
C ILE A 256 -2.90 8.31 -11.58
N ALA A 257 -2.11 8.68 -10.58
CA ALA A 257 -1.17 9.79 -10.65
C ALA A 257 0.23 9.30 -10.32
N ASN A 258 1.22 9.69 -11.14
CA ASN A 258 2.61 9.27 -10.95
C ASN A 258 3.50 10.43 -10.54
N SER A 259 4.47 10.12 -9.69
CA SER A 259 5.59 10.97 -9.32
C SER A 259 6.90 10.33 -9.77
N ILE A 260 7.73 11.11 -10.46
CA ILE A 260 9.09 10.74 -10.88
C ILE A 260 10.17 11.45 -10.05
N ASP A 261 9.76 12.22 -9.05
CA ASP A 261 10.59 13.06 -8.21
C ASP A 261 10.42 12.71 -6.72
N TYR A 262 10.16 11.42 -6.46
CA TYR A 262 10.03 10.86 -5.12
C TYR A 262 8.97 11.57 -4.27
N GLY A 263 7.83 11.87 -4.88
CA GLY A 263 6.65 12.43 -4.22
C GLY A 263 6.68 13.95 -4.03
N LEU A 264 7.54 14.69 -4.73
CA LEU A 264 7.52 16.16 -4.70
C LEU A 264 6.45 16.74 -5.62
N SER A 265 6.13 16.05 -6.71
CA SER A 265 5.03 16.39 -7.61
C SER A 265 4.40 15.15 -8.23
N TYR A 266 3.13 15.27 -8.62
CA TYR A 266 2.35 14.20 -9.23
C TYR A 266 1.72 14.67 -10.53
N LYS A 267 1.66 13.79 -11.52
CA LYS A 267 0.99 13.99 -12.79
C LYS A 267 -0.08 12.91 -12.97
N PRO A 268 -1.37 13.29 -13.13
CA PRO A 268 -2.42 12.36 -13.50
C PRO A 268 -2.11 11.72 -14.87
N ILE A 269 -2.34 10.41 -14.98
CA ILE A 269 -2.09 9.65 -16.22
C ILE A 269 -3.40 9.28 -16.91
N GLY A 270 -4.47 9.01 -16.16
CA GLY A 270 -5.75 8.64 -16.77
C GLY A 270 -6.84 8.30 -15.75
N ASN A 271 -8.05 8.15 -16.29
CA ASN A 271 -9.23 7.58 -15.63
C ASN A 271 -9.51 6.23 -16.29
N TYR A 272 -9.66 5.18 -15.48
CA TYR A 272 -9.91 3.84 -15.94
C TYR A 272 -11.24 3.34 -15.38
N LYS A 273 -12.19 3.08 -16.28
CA LYS A 273 -13.44 2.39 -15.94
C LYS A 273 -13.27 0.89 -16.13
N VAL A 274 -13.74 0.10 -15.18
CA VAL A 274 -13.80 -1.37 -15.36
C VAL A 274 -14.82 -1.76 -16.44
N SER A 275 -15.83 -0.92 -16.72
CA SER A 275 -16.71 -1.10 -17.89
C SER A 275 -16.00 -0.88 -19.23
N ASP A 276 -14.87 -0.16 -19.27
CA ASP A 276 -14.05 -0.04 -20.49
C ASP A 276 -13.21 -1.32 -20.72
N ILE A 277 -13.13 -2.18 -19.71
CA ILE A 277 -12.55 -3.53 -19.77
C ILE A 277 -13.65 -4.58 -20.02
N LYS A 278 -14.92 -4.26 -19.73
CA LYS A 278 -16.10 -5.08 -20.04
C LYS A 278 -17.17 -4.27 -20.77
N THR A 279 -17.11 -4.18 -22.10
CA THR A 279 -18.31 -4.18 -22.96
C THR A 279 -17.96 -4.47 -24.43
N LYS A 280 -18.18 -5.72 -24.82
CA LYS A 280 -19.00 -6.01 -26.01
C LYS A 280 -20.04 -7.04 -25.61
N GLU A 281 -20.94 -6.65 -24.73
CA GLU A 281 -22.22 -7.34 -24.62
C GLU A 281 -23.12 -6.85 -25.76
N ILE A 282 -23.62 -7.84 -26.50
CA ILE A 282 -24.53 -7.71 -27.64
C ILE A 282 -25.95 -7.54 -27.08
N PRO A 283 -26.81 -6.66 -27.62
CA PRO A 283 -28.16 -6.47 -27.09
C PRO A 283 -29.07 -7.69 -27.34
N ASP A 284 -29.92 -7.94 -26.35
CA ASP A 284 -30.93 -8.99 -26.20
C ASP A 284 -31.79 -9.31 -27.44
N GLU A 285 -32.08 -10.60 -27.64
CA GLU A 285 -33.42 -11.07 -28.03
C GLU A 285 -33.80 -12.38 -27.31
N ASN A 286 -34.74 -12.24 -26.36
CA ASN A 286 -35.84 -13.15 -26.02
C ASN A 286 -35.59 -14.64 -25.62
N ASN A 287 -35.95 -14.89 -24.35
CA ASN A 287 -36.73 -16.02 -23.82
C ASN A 287 -36.09 -17.41 -23.53
N THR A 288 -36.32 -17.79 -22.27
CA THR A 288 -36.54 -19.14 -21.68
C THR A 288 -35.36 -20.05 -21.35
N GLU A 289 -35.16 -20.22 -20.04
CA GLU A 289 -34.68 -21.39 -19.28
C GLU A 289 -33.85 -22.47 -20.00
N LYS A 290 -32.56 -22.56 -19.64
CA LYS A 290 -31.90 -23.73 -19.01
C LYS A 290 -30.39 -23.49 -18.95
N THR A 291 -29.80 -23.71 -17.78
CA THR A 291 -28.34 -23.74 -17.53
C THR A 291 -27.62 -24.69 -18.49
N PRO A 292 -26.50 -24.29 -19.12
CA PRO A 292 -25.54 -25.21 -19.69
C PRO A 292 -24.20 -25.20 -18.93
N ILE A 293 -23.64 -26.41 -18.80
CA ILE A 293 -22.29 -26.71 -18.33
C ILE A 293 -21.31 -26.18 -19.37
N VAL A 294 -20.42 -25.24 -19.00
CA VAL A 294 -19.40 -24.67 -19.89
C VAL A 294 -18.33 -25.72 -20.19
N SER A 295 -18.00 -25.91 -21.48
CA SER A 295 -17.04 -26.93 -21.91
C SER A 295 -15.60 -26.44 -21.77
N LYS A 296 -14.67 -27.39 -21.60
CA LYS A 296 -13.24 -27.13 -21.41
C LYS A 296 -12.60 -26.41 -22.60
N ASP A 297 -13.21 -26.48 -23.78
CA ASP A 297 -12.73 -25.83 -25.00
C ASP A 297 -13.04 -24.32 -25.01
N ASP A 298 -14.11 -23.89 -24.35
CA ASP A 298 -14.47 -22.47 -24.22
C ASP A 298 -13.52 -21.74 -23.26
N MET A 299 -13.10 -22.41 -22.18
CA MET A 299 -12.07 -21.87 -21.26
C MET A 299 -10.71 -21.70 -21.94
N ILE A 300 -10.32 -22.64 -22.81
CA ILE A 300 -9.05 -22.55 -23.55
C ILE A 300 -9.10 -21.40 -24.57
N ALA A 301 -10.25 -21.18 -25.22
CA ALA A 301 -10.44 -20.06 -26.14
C ALA A 301 -10.35 -18.70 -25.41
N ASP A 302 -10.93 -18.59 -24.22
CA ASP A 302 -10.83 -17.38 -23.38
C ASP A 302 -9.40 -17.13 -22.90
N MET A 303 -8.68 -18.18 -22.49
CA MET A 303 -7.26 -18.06 -22.13
C MET A 303 -6.40 -17.59 -23.31
N LEU A 304 -6.62 -18.13 -24.51
CA LEU A 304 -5.90 -17.71 -25.72
C LEU A 304 -6.21 -16.26 -26.09
N ASN A 305 -7.45 -15.81 -25.89
CA ASN A 305 -7.85 -14.43 -26.13
C ASN A 305 -7.17 -13.48 -25.12
N GLN A 306 -7.12 -13.84 -23.85
CA GLN A 306 -6.42 -13.06 -22.82
C GLN A 306 -4.91 -12.98 -23.09
N ILE A 307 -4.29 -14.07 -23.52
CA ILE A 307 -2.86 -14.09 -23.92
C ILE A 307 -2.63 -13.13 -25.10
N THR A 308 -3.53 -13.13 -26.09
CA THR A 308 -3.43 -12.26 -27.26
C THR A 308 -3.55 -10.78 -26.88
N ILE A 309 -4.45 -10.45 -25.94
CA ILE A 309 -4.61 -9.08 -25.42
C ILE A 309 -3.35 -8.65 -24.66
N ASN A 310 -2.81 -9.52 -23.79
CA ASN A 310 -1.60 -9.23 -23.03
C ASN A 310 -0.38 -9.01 -23.94
N GLN A 311 -0.25 -9.81 -25.01
CA GLN A 311 0.80 -9.61 -26.03
C GLN A 311 0.69 -8.25 -26.71
N LYS A 312 -0.52 -7.83 -27.06
CA LYS A 312 -0.75 -6.53 -27.71
C LYS A 312 -0.45 -5.35 -26.77
N ASN A 313 -0.76 -5.48 -25.49
CA ASN A 313 -0.42 -4.48 -24.49
C ASN A 313 1.11 -4.37 -24.28
N LEU A 314 1.81 -5.51 -24.29
CA LEU A 314 3.27 -5.54 -24.25
C LEU A 314 3.89 -4.87 -25.49
N GLU A 315 3.34 -5.11 -26.69
CA GLU A 315 3.81 -4.46 -27.92
C GLU A 315 3.69 -2.93 -27.88
N ILE A 316 2.59 -2.42 -27.30
CA ILE A 316 2.39 -0.98 -27.11
C ILE A 316 3.44 -0.43 -26.13
N GLN A 317 3.66 -1.08 -24.98
CA GLN A 317 4.68 -0.67 -24.01
C GLN A 317 6.10 -0.69 -24.61
N PHE A 318 6.44 -1.71 -25.41
CA PHE A 318 7.71 -1.77 -26.11
C PHE A 318 7.87 -0.64 -27.12
N LYS A 319 6.80 -0.24 -27.79
CA LYS A 319 6.82 0.88 -28.72
C LYS A 319 7.08 2.21 -28.01
N ASP A 320 6.41 2.44 -26.88
CA ASP A 320 6.61 3.65 -26.07
C ASP A 320 8.04 3.73 -25.54
N ILE A 321 8.61 2.61 -25.08
CA ILE A 321 10.03 2.52 -24.67
C ILE A 321 10.99 2.84 -25.83
N ILE A 322 10.70 2.38 -27.04
CA ILE A 322 11.52 2.68 -28.23
C ILE A 322 11.46 4.18 -28.57
N GLU A 323 10.29 4.80 -28.46
CA GLU A 323 10.12 6.24 -28.68
C GLU A 323 10.89 7.05 -27.63
N ASP A 324 10.81 6.67 -26.35
CA ASP A 324 11.58 7.30 -25.27
C ASP A 324 13.09 7.14 -25.46
N LEU A 325 13.55 5.96 -25.88
CA LEU A 325 14.96 5.72 -26.20
C LEU A 325 15.44 6.58 -27.39
N ALA A 326 14.59 6.84 -28.38
CA ALA A 326 14.92 7.72 -29.48
C ALA A 326 15.08 9.18 -29.01
N VAL A 327 14.20 9.64 -28.12
CA VAL A 327 14.30 10.98 -27.50
C VAL A 327 15.57 11.12 -26.65
N ILE A 328 15.90 10.09 -25.87
CA ILE A 328 17.13 10.08 -25.05
C ILE A 328 18.37 10.13 -25.96
N LYS A 329 18.42 9.34 -27.03
CA LYS A 329 19.54 9.38 -27.99
C LYS A 329 19.71 10.74 -28.65
N ALA A 330 18.61 11.40 -29.02
CA ALA A 330 18.66 12.74 -29.59
C ALA A 330 19.25 13.76 -28.59
N LYS A 331 18.85 13.70 -27.32
CA LYS A 331 19.39 14.56 -26.25
C LYS A 331 20.88 14.31 -25.99
N ILE A 332 21.32 13.05 -26.03
CA ILE A 332 22.75 12.71 -25.87
C ILE A 332 23.58 13.32 -27.01
N ALA A 333 23.11 13.20 -28.27
CA ALA A 333 23.80 13.79 -29.42
C ALA A 333 23.90 15.33 -29.32
N GLU A 334 22.85 15.99 -28.85
CA GLU A 334 22.85 17.45 -28.62
C GLU A 334 23.85 17.87 -27.54
N ILE A 335 23.96 17.09 -26.46
CA ILE A 335 24.94 17.31 -25.39
C ILE A 335 26.37 17.12 -25.92
N GLU A 336 26.62 16.08 -26.71
CA GLU A 336 27.93 15.81 -27.30
C GLU A 336 28.36 16.92 -28.27
N GLU A 337 27.44 17.42 -29.12
CA GLU A 337 27.74 18.53 -30.04
C GLU A 337 28.06 19.83 -29.30
N ASN A 338 27.31 20.15 -28.24
CA ASN A 338 27.56 21.31 -27.40
C ASN A 338 28.88 21.20 -26.61
N SER A 339 29.25 19.99 -26.17
CA SER A 339 30.52 19.73 -25.51
C SER A 339 31.73 19.93 -26.46
N ASN A 340 31.59 19.49 -27.72
CA ASN A 340 32.62 19.64 -28.74
C ASN A 340 32.77 21.09 -29.20
N LYS A 341 31.68 21.86 -29.31
CA LYS A 341 31.74 23.32 -29.56
C LYS A 341 32.47 24.03 -28.43
N ASN A 342 32.15 23.74 -27.17
CA ASN A 342 32.83 24.34 -26.01
C ASN A 342 34.32 23.97 -25.92
N SER A 343 34.68 22.75 -26.32
CA SER A 343 36.07 22.29 -26.46
C SER A 343 36.84 23.06 -27.55
N PHE A 344 36.20 23.27 -28.71
CA PHE A 344 36.77 24.03 -29.83
C PHE A 344 36.95 25.51 -29.49
N PHE A 345 35.97 26.14 -28.83
CA PHE A 345 36.10 27.50 -28.31
C PHE A 345 37.22 27.62 -27.28
N LYS A 346 37.39 26.66 -26.38
CA LYS A 346 38.53 26.67 -25.43
C LYS A 346 39.90 26.59 -26.11
N ARG A 347 40.02 25.93 -27.28
CA ARG A 347 41.27 25.85 -28.06
C ARG A 347 41.55 27.09 -28.92
N LEU A 348 40.54 27.86 -29.30
CA LEU A 348 40.74 29.11 -30.07
C LEU A 348 41.15 30.30 -29.20
N PHE A 349 40.89 30.22 -27.88
CA PHE A 349 41.15 31.29 -26.92
C PHE A 349 42.21 30.91 -25.86
N SER A 350 42.96 29.84 -26.11
CA SER A 350 44.21 29.46 -25.41
C SER A 350 45.39 29.59 -26.35
#